data_AF-A0A372JHY5-F1
#
_entry.id   AF-A0A372JHY5-F1
#
_cell.length_a   1.000
_cell.length_b   1.000
_cell.length_c   1.000
_cell.angle_alpha   90.00
_cell.angle_beta   90.00
_cell.angle_gamma   90.00
#
_symmetry.space_group_name_H-M   'P 1'
#
loop_
_entity.id
_entity.type
_entity.pdbx_description
1 polymer ?
#
loop_
_entity_poly.entity_id
_entity_poly.type
_entity_poly.pdbx_seq_one_letter_code
_entity_poly.pdbx_strand_id
1 'polypeptide(L)' 'AAADRLAAQVARAAAALRAADLLKPPGVAESLDWTEALVALGVRDLDPDSAARTLGAVLKYREDRERGLAALFDGG' A
#
# COMPACT_ATOMS: atom_id res chain seq x y z
N ALA A 1 2.71 19.26 3.72
CA ALA A 1 3.24 18.63 4.97
C ALA A 1 3.71 17.21 4.67
N ALA A 2 4.41 16.54 5.60
CA ALA A 2 4.81 15.13 5.43
C ALA A 2 3.59 14.21 5.21
N ALA A 3 2.44 14.52 5.83
CA ALA A 3 1.18 13.82 5.63
C ALA A 3 0.68 13.86 4.16
N ASP A 4 0.75 15.01 3.49
CA ASP A 4 0.31 15.14 2.08
C ASP A 4 1.16 14.28 1.13
N ARG A 5 2.46 14.15 1.44
CA ARG A 5 3.38 13.34 0.65
C ARG A 5 3.08 11.84 0.80
N LEU A 6 2.91 11.37 2.04
CA LEU A 6 2.54 10.00 2.31
C LEU A 6 1.19 9.65 1.67
N ALA A 7 0.18 10.51 1.82
CA ALA A 7 -1.13 10.32 1.20
C ALA A 7 -1.03 10.18 -0.32
N ALA A 8 -0.21 11.01 -0.98
CA ALA A 8 0.02 10.90 -2.43
C ALA A 8 0.76 9.61 -2.82
N GLN A 9 1.72 9.13 -2.01
CA GLN A 9 2.39 7.85 -2.23
C GLN A 9 1.41 6.68 -2.09
N VAL A 10 0.59 6.67 -1.04
CA VAL A 10 -0.43 5.64 -0.82
C VAL A 10 -1.46 5.64 -1.95
N ALA A 11 -1.91 6.81 -2.41
CA ALA A 11 -2.84 6.90 -3.54
C ALA A 11 -2.25 6.30 -4.83
N ARG A 12 -0.97 6.58 -5.13
CA ARG A 12 -0.28 5.97 -6.29
C ARG A 12 -0.10 4.46 -6.12
N ALA A 13 0.30 4.02 -4.92
CA ALA A 13 0.45 2.60 -4.62
C ALA A 13 -0.88 1.85 -4.74
N ALA A 14 -1.98 2.40 -4.20
CA ALA A 14 -3.31 1.83 -4.34
C ALA A 14 -3.77 1.73 -5.81
N ALA A 15 -3.42 2.71 -6.65
CA ALA A 15 -3.68 2.64 -8.09
C ALA A 15 -2.89 1.50 -8.75
N ALA A 16 -1.60 1.35 -8.42
CA ALA A 16 -0.76 0.26 -8.93
C ALA A 16 -1.29 -1.12 -8.49
N LEU A 17 -1.66 -1.28 -7.21
CA LEU A 17 -2.25 -2.52 -6.69
C LEU A 17 -3.55 -2.88 -7.41
N ARG A 18 -4.39 -1.90 -7.79
CA ARG A 18 -5.62 -2.17 -8.56
C ARG A 18 -5.34 -2.66 -9.98
N ALA A 19 -4.17 -2.36 -10.53
CA ALA A 19 -3.74 -2.84 -11.84
C ALA A 19 -2.98 -4.18 -11.79
N ALA A 20 -2.64 -4.68 -10.60
CA ALA A 20 -1.66 -5.77 -10.40
C ALA A 20 -2.22 -7.20 -10.53
N ASP A 21 -3.35 -7.42 -11.21
CA ASP A 21 -3.99 -8.74 -11.37
C ASP A 21 -4.11 -9.50 -10.03
N LEU A 22 -4.67 -8.82 -9.02
CA LEU A 22 -4.91 -9.36 -7.68
C LEU A 22 -6.24 -10.13 -7.64
N LEU A 23 -6.32 -11.14 -6.77
CA LEU A 23 -7.57 -11.87 -6.51
C LEU A 23 -8.65 -10.93 -6.00
N LYS A 24 -8.29 -10.03 -5.07
CA LYS A 24 -9.18 -8.96 -4.61
C LYS A 24 -8.43 -7.63 -4.54
N PRO A 25 -8.51 -6.81 -5.61
CA PRO A 25 -7.97 -5.46 -5.59
C PRO A 25 -8.52 -4.61 -4.44
N PRO A 26 -7.72 -3.71 -3.84
CA PRO A 26 -8.16 -2.88 -2.72
C PRO A 26 -9.15 -1.81 -3.15
N GLY A 27 -10.18 -1.58 -2.33
CA GLY A 27 -11.11 -0.46 -2.47
C GLY A 27 -10.55 0.84 -1.89
N VAL A 28 -11.41 1.83 -1.75
CA VAL A 28 -11.07 3.11 -1.11
C VAL A 28 -10.88 2.93 0.39
N ALA A 29 -11.76 2.17 1.05
CA ALA A 29 -11.71 1.91 2.50
C ALA A 29 -10.36 1.30 2.90
N GLU A 30 -9.91 0.26 2.20
CA GLU A 30 -8.63 -0.39 2.49
C GLU A 30 -7.42 0.53 2.26
N SER A 31 -7.53 1.50 1.35
CA SER A 31 -6.47 2.50 1.12
C SER A 31 -6.38 3.52 2.26
N LEU A 32 -7.52 3.85 2.87
CA LEU A 32 -7.58 4.72 4.05
C LEU A 32 -7.04 3.99 5.28
N ASP A 33 -7.49 2.75 5.51
CA ASP A 33 -6.97 1.88 6.59
C ASP A 33 -5.44 1.77 6.51
N TRP A 34 -4.89 1.63 5.30
CA TRP A 34 -3.46 1.55 5.09
C TRP A 34 -2.73 2.86 5.39
N THR A 35 -3.32 4.00 5.00
CA THR A 35 -2.78 5.31 5.33
C THR A 35 -2.75 5.51 6.85
N GLU A 36 -3.83 5.16 7.55
CA GLU A 36 -3.91 5.25 9.02
C GLU A 36 -2.87 4.35 9.70
N ALA A 37 -2.68 3.12 9.21
CA ALA A 37 -1.66 2.21 9.73
C ALA A 37 -0.24 2.78 9.56
N LEU A 38 0.07 3.37 8.41
CA LEU A 38 1.37 4.01 8.15
C LEU A 38 1.60 5.21 9.08
N VAL A 39 0.57 6.06 9.27
CA VAL A 39 0.61 7.20 10.19
C VAL A 39 0.80 6.75 11.63
N ALA A 40 0.08 5.71 12.07
CA ALA A 40 0.18 5.16 13.42
C ALA A 40 1.59 4.61 13.73
N LEU A 41 2.30 4.12 12.70
CA LEU A 41 3.67 3.64 12.80
C LEU A 41 4.72 4.75 12.66
N GLY A 42 4.32 6.00 12.49
CA GLY A 42 5.23 7.14 12.31
C GLY A 42 5.95 7.12 10.95
N VAL A 43 5.43 6.38 9.98
CA VAL A 43 5.98 6.34 8.62
C VAL A 43 5.72 7.69 7.94
N ARG A 44 6.75 8.21 7.26
CA ARG A 44 6.69 9.49 6.54
C ARG A 44 6.79 9.32 5.03
N ASP A 45 7.33 8.20 4.58
CA ASP A 45 7.51 7.83 3.20
C ASP A 45 7.17 6.34 3.03
N LEU A 46 6.42 6.02 1.99
CA LEU A 46 6.16 4.63 1.63
C LEU A 46 7.37 4.05 0.89
N ASP A 47 7.95 3.00 1.48
CA ASP A 47 9.12 2.27 1.00
C ASP A 47 8.87 0.73 1.10
N PRO A 48 9.78 -0.13 0.60
CA PRO A 48 9.56 -1.58 0.64
C PRO A 48 9.35 -2.16 2.04
N ASP A 49 10.06 -1.67 3.06
CA ASP A 49 9.94 -2.18 4.45
C ASP A 49 8.58 -1.80 5.05
N SER A 50 8.25 -0.51 5.00
CA SER A 50 6.98 0.01 5.51
C SER A 50 5.80 -0.61 4.79
N ALA A 51 5.87 -0.79 3.46
CA ALA A 51 4.86 -1.48 2.68
C ALA A 51 4.72 -2.94 3.12
N ALA A 52 5.80 -3.71 3.18
CA ALA A 52 5.76 -5.13 3.57
C ALA A 52 5.15 -5.34 4.97
N ARG A 53 5.46 -4.46 5.92
CA ARG A 53 4.95 -4.50 7.30
C ARG A 53 3.47 -4.14 7.42
N THR A 54 2.93 -3.36 6.48
CA THR A 54 1.57 -2.79 6.57
C THR A 54 0.63 -3.27 5.46
N LEU A 55 1.12 -4.08 4.51
CA LEU A 55 0.36 -4.52 3.35
C LEU A 55 -0.93 -5.26 3.71
N GLY A 56 -1.02 -5.87 4.89
CA GLY A 56 -2.25 -6.49 5.39
C GLY A 56 -3.40 -5.51 5.64
N ALA A 57 -3.12 -4.21 5.81
CA ALA A 57 -4.13 -3.17 5.93
C ALA A 57 -4.85 -2.94 4.58
N VAL A 58 -4.11 -2.99 3.46
CA VAL A 58 -4.64 -2.77 2.12
C VAL A 58 -5.05 -4.08 1.40
N LEU A 59 -4.29 -5.17 1.59
CA LEU A 59 -4.49 -6.47 0.93
C LEU A 59 -4.84 -7.56 1.94
N LYS A 60 -6.10 -7.97 1.93
CA LYS A 60 -6.63 -8.91 2.92
C LYS A 60 -6.20 -10.35 2.67
N TYR A 61 -6.02 -10.76 1.42
CA TYR A 61 -5.55 -12.10 1.04
C TYR A 61 -4.03 -12.18 1.13
N ARG A 62 -3.49 -13.30 1.65
CA ARG A 62 -2.04 -13.45 1.83
C ARG A 62 -1.33 -13.58 0.49
N GLU A 63 -1.96 -14.27 -0.44
CA GLU A 63 -1.51 -14.53 -1.80
C GLU A 63 -1.35 -13.21 -2.59
N ASP A 64 -2.26 -12.26 -2.37
CA ASP A 64 -2.17 -10.93 -2.99
C ASP A 64 -1.03 -10.09 -2.40
N ARG A 65 -0.56 -10.37 -1.18
CA ARG A 65 0.47 -9.54 -0.53
C ARG A 65 1.84 -9.68 -1.19
N GLU A 66 2.22 -10.90 -1.55
CA GLU A 66 3.49 -11.14 -2.25
C GLU A 66 3.48 -10.48 -3.64
N ARG A 67 2.41 -10.70 -4.40
CA ARG A 67 2.20 -10.07 -5.71
C ARG A 67 2.11 -8.54 -5.64
N GLY A 68 1.41 -8.03 -4.63
CA GLY A 68 1.24 -6.61 -4.39
C GLY A 68 2.57 -5.92 -4.07
N LEU A 69 3.42 -6.55 -3.25
CA LEU A 69 4.74 -6.00 -2.94
C LEU A 69 5.62 -5.91 -4.19
N ALA A 70 5.64 -6.98 -5.01
CA ALA A 70 6.33 -6.99 -6.30
C ALA A 70 5.83 -5.87 -7.23
N ALA A 71 4.50 -5.73 -7.37
CA ALA A 71 3.90 -4.70 -8.23
C ALA A 71 4.24 -3.25 -7.82
N LEU A 72 4.60 -3.02 -6.56
CA LEU A 72 4.96 -1.69 -6.06
C LEU A 72 6.43 -1.32 -6.30
N PHE A 73 7.33 -2.30 -6.39
CA PHE A 73 8.78 -2.03 -6.33
C PHE A 73 9.64 -2.76 -7.38
N ASP A 74 9.12 -3.76 -8.08
CA ASP A 74 9.88 -4.51 -9.11
C ASP A 74 9.90 -3.79 -10.48
N GLY A 75 9.25 -2.63 -10.60
CA GLY A 75 9.18 -1.80 -11.82
C GLY A 75 10.17 -0.63 -11.87
N GLY A 76 11.23 -0.65 -11.05
CA GLY A 76 12.27 0.38 -10.96
C GLY A 76 13.60 -0.04 -11.57
#